data_AF-A0A8T6VCP0-F1
#
_entry.id   AF-A0A8T6VCP0-F1
#
_cell.length_a   1.000
_cell.length_b   1.000
_cell.length_c   1.000
_cell.angle_alpha   90.00
_cell.angle_beta   90.00
_cell.angle_gamma   90.00
#
_symmetry.space_group_name_H-M   'P 1'
#
loop_
_entity.id
_entity.type
_entity.pdbx_description
1 polymer ?
#
loop_
_entity_poly.entity_id
_entity_poly.type
_entity_poly.pdbx_seq_one_letter_code
_entity_poly.pdbx_strand_id
1 'polypeptide(L)'
;YGKQEYVRTEKKIVVVTAPGPGSGKFSFCMAQIYNDRKRQIQSGFAKFETFPIWNLSLNHPVNIAYEAATADIGDYNIVDPFHKKAYGVTAVNYSRDVENFAIMKKIIDKIVDKDDPMAKYKSPTDMGVNMAKEGIIDDAVVREASRQEIVRRYFRYHRELVEGETLYSTIERISKIMERARVKPEDRSVVLPAREAAEETRTRKDEGKGHKGVFCGAAI
;
A
#
# COMPACT_ATOMS: atom_id res chain seq x y z
N TYR A 1 15.71 11.08 -22.39
CA TYR A 1 14.44 11.18 -23.14
C TYR A 1 14.70 11.65 -24.55
N GLY A 2 13.80 11.38 -25.49
CA GLY A 2 13.91 11.83 -26.89
C GLY A 2 14.18 10.73 -27.94
N LYS A 3 14.47 9.50 -27.51
CA LYS A 3 14.49 8.30 -28.40
C LYS A 3 13.11 7.65 -28.51
N GLN A 4 12.30 7.73 -27.45
CA GLN A 4 10.97 7.13 -27.41
C GLN A 4 10.03 7.85 -28.38
N GLU A 5 9.20 7.08 -29.08
CA GLU A 5 8.16 7.61 -29.96
C GLU A 5 7.14 8.42 -29.16
N TYR A 6 6.75 9.58 -29.71
CA TYR A 6 5.73 10.43 -29.10
C TYR A 6 4.35 9.82 -29.34
N VAL A 7 3.58 9.65 -28.26
CA VAL A 7 2.23 9.09 -28.35
C VAL A 7 1.28 10.26 -28.34
N ARG A 8 0.64 10.53 -29.48
CA ARG A 8 -0.36 11.59 -29.58
C ARG A 8 -1.56 11.24 -28.72
N THR A 9 -2.02 12.21 -27.94
CA THR A 9 -3.21 12.07 -27.10
C THR A 9 -4.21 13.16 -27.46
N GLU A 10 -5.49 12.83 -27.44
CA GLU A 10 -6.57 13.77 -27.80
C GLU A 10 -7.21 14.42 -26.58
N LYS A 11 -7.11 13.77 -25.42
CA LYS A 11 -7.71 14.22 -24.16
C LYS A 11 -6.64 14.92 -23.30
N LYS A 12 -7.08 15.93 -22.55
CA LYS A 12 -6.22 16.72 -21.66
C LYS A 12 -5.74 15.95 -20.42
N ILE A 13 -6.51 14.95 -19.99
CA ILE A 13 -6.16 14.06 -18.88
C ILE A 13 -5.90 12.69 -19.48
N VAL A 14 -4.68 12.20 -19.27
CA VAL A 14 -4.23 10.89 -19.76
C VAL A 14 -3.90 10.03 -18.55
N VAL A 15 -4.61 8.92 -18.41
CA VAL A 15 -4.36 7.95 -17.34
C VAL A 15 -3.37 6.92 -17.84
N VAL A 16 -2.22 6.81 -17.17
CA VAL A 16 -1.17 5.84 -17.50
C VAL A 16 -1.24 4.68 -16.51
N THR A 17 -1.59 3.50 -17.01
CA THR A 17 -1.68 2.25 -16.22
C THR A 17 -0.78 1.15 -16.81
N ALA A 18 -0.58 0.06 -16.06
CA ALA A 18 0.20 -1.10 -16.48
C ALA A 18 -0.22 -2.37 -15.73
N PRO A 19 0.11 -3.57 -16.24
CA PRO A 19 -0.21 -4.84 -15.56
C PRO A 19 0.42 -4.99 -14.17
N GLY A 20 1.54 -4.32 -13.90
CA GLY A 20 2.20 -4.41 -12.60
C GLY A 20 3.30 -3.38 -12.34
N PRO A 21 4.08 -3.56 -11.26
CA PRO A 21 5.30 -2.80 -11.00
C PRO A 21 6.36 -2.99 -12.10
N GLY A 22 7.33 -2.09 -12.20
CA GLY A 22 8.45 -2.24 -13.13
C GLY A 22 8.15 -1.99 -14.62
N SER A 23 6.89 -1.80 -15.03
CA SER A 23 6.53 -1.58 -16.44
C SER A 23 6.89 -0.19 -17.02
N GLY A 24 7.69 0.61 -16.32
CA GLY A 24 8.18 1.90 -16.84
C GLY A 24 7.17 3.05 -16.86
N LYS A 25 6.08 3.00 -16.10
CA LYS A 25 5.02 4.03 -16.07
C LYS A 25 5.56 5.46 -15.87
N PHE A 26 6.37 5.67 -14.85
CA PHE A 26 6.98 6.99 -14.57
C PHE A 26 7.88 7.45 -15.72
N SER A 27 8.74 6.56 -16.21
CA SER A 27 9.64 6.83 -17.34
C SER A 27 8.88 7.20 -18.62
N PHE A 28 7.73 6.57 -18.86
CA PHE A 28 6.83 6.91 -19.96
C PHE A 28 6.23 8.31 -19.79
N CYS A 29 5.67 8.63 -18.62
CA CYS A 29 5.10 9.95 -18.35
C CYS A 29 6.15 11.08 -18.53
N MET A 30 7.35 10.90 -17.99
CA MET A 30 8.44 11.87 -18.16
C MET A 30 8.87 12.02 -19.62
N ALA A 31 8.87 10.92 -20.40
CA ALA A 31 9.17 10.96 -21.82
C ALA A 31 8.09 11.69 -22.63
N GLN A 32 6.81 11.53 -22.27
CA GLN A 32 5.70 12.30 -22.89
C GLN A 32 5.83 13.79 -22.59
N ILE A 33 6.02 14.15 -21.31
CA ILE A 33 6.16 15.55 -20.90
C ILE A 33 7.37 16.21 -21.58
N TYR A 34 8.51 15.51 -21.67
CA TYR A 34 9.66 16.00 -22.41
C TYR A 34 9.35 16.27 -23.90
N ASN A 35 8.59 15.38 -24.55
CA ASN A 35 8.18 15.55 -25.93
C ASN A 35 7.13 16.66 -26.12
N ASP A 36 6.24 16.85 -25.16
CA ASP A 36 5.27 17.93 -25.12
C ASP A 36 5.99 19.28 -25.02
N ARG A 37 6.99 19.40 -24.13
CA ARG A 37 7.81 20.62 -24.01
C ARG A 37 8.52 20.97 -25.31
N LYS A 38 9.07 19.99 -26.04
CA LYS A 38 9.63 20.20 -27.39
C LYS A 38 8.62 20.72 -28.42
N ARG A 39 7.34 20.49 -28.19
CA ARG A 39 6.22 20.93 -29.04
C ARG A 39 5.50 22.14 -28.48
N GLN A 40 6.06 22.79 -27.45
CA GLN A 40 5.48 23.95 -26.78
C GLN A 40 4.12 23.65 -26.12
N ILE A 41 3.91 22.40 -25.70
CA ILE A 41 2.73 21.95 -24.96
C ILE A 41 3.09 21.86 -23.47
N GLN A 42 2.31 22.55 -22.64
CA GLN A 42 2.44 22.49 -21.19
C GLN A 42 1.55 21.38 -20.61
N SER A 43 2.10 20.18 -20.48
CA SER A 43 1.53 19.03 -19.76
C SER A 43 2.15 18.83 -18.36
N GLY A 44 1.42 18.16 -17.46
CA GLY A 44 1.86 17.92 -16.08
C GLY A 44 1.90 16.43 -15.72
N PHE A 45 2.50 16.13 -14.56
CA PHE A 45 2.53 14.80 -13.95
C PHE A 45 1.92 14.85 -12.55
N ALA A 46 1.08 13.87 -12.24
CA ALA A 46 0.60 13.60 -10.91
C ALA A 46 0.51 12.09 -10.68
N LYS A 47 0.54 11.68 -9.41
CA LYS A 47 0.50 10.28 -9.00
C LYS A 47 -0.82 9.99 -8.28
N PHE A 48 -1.55 9.00 -8.78
CA PHE A 48 -2.77 8.52 -8.15
C PHE A 48 -2.51 7.18 -7.45
N GLU A 49 -2.54 7.20 -6.12
CA GLU A 49 -2.46 6.01 -5.27
C GLU A 49 -3.45 6.16 -4.11
N THR A 50 -4.17 5.09 -3.79
CA THR A 50 -5.15 5.10 -2.70
C THR A 50 -4.49 4.96 -1.33
N PHE A 51 -3.42 4.17 -1.24
CA PHE A 51 -2.71 3.90 0.01
C PHE A 51 -1.20 4.12 -0.13
N PRO A 52 -0.52 4.58 0.94
CA PRO A 52 -1.11 5.02 2.21
C PRO A 52 -1.92 6.31 2.04
N ILE A 53 -2.85 6.57 2.96
CA ILE A 53 -3.63 7.81 2.98
C ILE A 53 -2.80 8.87 3.70
N TRP A 54 -2.30 9.84 2.93
CA TRP A 54 -1.27 10.78 3.38
C TRP A 54 -1.68 11.65 4.57
N ASN A 55 -2.97 12.00 4.67
CA ASN A 55 -3.52 12.85 5.72
C ASN A 55 -4.20 12.07 6.86
N LEU A 56 -4.01 10.74 6.92
CA LEU A 56 -4.22 9.93 8.12
C LEU A 56 -2.88 9.72 8.85
N SER A 57 -2.93 9.52 10.16
CA SER A 57 -1.71 9.30 10.93
C SER A 57 -1.00 8.00 10.51
N LEU A 58 0.31 7.93 10.75
CA LEU A 58 1.09 6.73 10.47
C LEU A 58 0.52 5.49 11.19
N ASN A 59 0.06 5.68 12.42
CA ASN A 59 -0.52 4.62 13.26
C ASN A 59 -2.04 4.47 13.07
N HIS A 60 -2.63 5.08 12.05
CA HIS A 60 -4.03 4.87 11.74
C HIS A 60 -4.24 3.42 11.25
N PRO A 61 -5.22 2.65 11.77
CA PRO A 61 -5.44 1.26 11.35
C PRO A 61 -5.53 1.07 9.84
N VAL A 62 -6.10 2.02 9.10
CA VAL A 62 -6.15 1.99 7.62
C VAL A 62 -4.74 1.94 7.00
N ASN A 63 -3.82 2.79 7.47
CA ASN A 63 -2.45 2.79 6.98
C ASN A 63 -1.71 1.53 7.43
N ILE A 64 -1.92 1.07 8.66
CA ILE A 64 -1.32 -0.18 9.16
C ILE A 64 -1.82 -1.39 8.37
N ALA A 65 -3.10 -1.44 8.00
CA ALA A 65 -3.68 -2.50 7.19
C ALA A 65 -3.10 -2.53 5.77
N TYR A 66 -2.78 -1.37 5.20
CA TYR A 66 -2.02 -1.31 3.95
C TYR A 66 -0.63 -1.93 4.09
N GLU A 67 0.11 -1.59 5.15
CA GLU A 67 1.42 -2.19 5.43
C GLU A 67 1.30 -3.71 5.68
N ALA A 68 0.23 -4.15 6.33
CA ALA A 68 -0.10 -5.57 6.48
C ALA A 68 -0.39 -6.26 5.15
N ALA A 69 -0.90 -5.54 4.15
CA ALA A 69 -1.19 -6.10 2.83
C ALA A 69 0.05 -6.20 1.93
N THR A 70 1.15 -5.54 2.30
CA THR A 70 2.42 -5.49 1.54
C THR A 70 3.61 -6.04 2.35
N ALA A 71 3.36 -6.83 3.40
CA ALA A 71 4.40 -7.33 4.29
C ALA A 71 5.42 -8.23 3.56
N ASP A 72 4.99 -8.90 2.49
CA ASP A 72 5.82 -9.69 1.58
C ASP A 72 6.79 -8.82 0.76
N ILE A 73 6.30 -7.67 0.24
CA ILE A 73 7.09 -6.71 -0.54
C ILE A 73 8.12 -5.98 0.33
N GLY A 74 7.78 -5.73 1.60
CA GLY A 74 8.68 -5.08 2.57
C GLY A 74 8.73 -3.56 2.50
N ASP A 75 7.90 -2.93 1.66
CA ASP A 75 7.65 -1.50 1.73
C ASP A 75 6.93 -1.19 3.06
N TYR A 76 7.32 -0.10 3.73
CA TYR A 76 6.72 0.33 4.98
C TYR A 76 6.31 1.79 4.94
N ASN A 77 5.29 2.13 5.72
CA ASN A 77 4.83 3.51 5.82
C ASN A 77 5.80 4.34 6.66
N ILE A 78 6.02 5.58 6.25
CA ILE A 78 6.90 6.54 6.92
C ILE A 78 6.28 7.93 6.86
N VAL A 79 6.64 8.79 7.82
CA VAL A 79 6.35 10.23 7.70
C VAL A 79 7.18 10.80 6.56
N ASP A 80 6.54 11.57 5.67
CA ASP A 80 7.21 12.29 4.59
C ASP A 80 8.07 13.43 5.17
N PRO A 81 9.42 13.29 5.19
CA PRO A 81 10.29 14.29 5.77
C PRO A 81 10.36 15.56 4.90
N PHE A 82 10.12 15.44 3.59
CA PHE A 82 10.15 16.56 2.66
C PHE A 82 8.94 17.46 2.88
N HIS A 83 7.75 16.86 3.01
CA HIS A 83 6.52 17.60 3.26
C HIS A 83 6.57 18.29 4.64
N LYS A 84 7.05 17.57 5.66
CA LYS A 84 7.22 18.13 7.00
C LYS A 84 8.17 19.31 7.03
N LYS A 85 9.30 19.22 6.33
CA LYS A 85 10.28 20.31 6.23
C LYS A 85 9.75 21.52 5.45
N ALA A 86 9.00 21.28 4.37
CA ALA A 86 8.52 22.34 3.49
C ALA A 86 7.33 23.12 4.06
N TYR A 87 6.44 22.44 4.81
CA TYR A 87 5.15 23.00 5.21
C TYR A 87 4.87 22.91 6.71
N GLY A 88 5.69 22.20 7.50
CA GLY A 88 5.40 21.93 8.91
C GLY A 88 4.28 20.91 9.14
N VAL A 89 3.65 20.39 8.08
CA VAL A 89 2.54 19.44 8.12
C VAL A 89 3.07 18.00 8.09
N THR A 90 2.56 17.15 8.97
CA THR A 90 2.89 15.72 8.97
C THR A 90 2.03 15.02 7.91
N ALA A 91 2.66 14.38 6.94
CA ALA A 91 2.03 13.53 5.93
C ALA A 91 2.64 12.13 5.96
N VAL A 92 1.87 11.12 5.56
CA VAL A 92 2.32 9.72 5.45
C VAL A 92 2.59 9.38 4.00
N ASN A 93 3.72 8.73 3.76
CA ASN A 93 4.08 8.14 2.48
C ASN A 93 4.72 6.77 2.74
N TYR A 94 5.28 6.11 1.73
CA TYR A 94 6.00 4.84 1.91
C TYR A 94 7.47 4.98 1.50
N SER A 95 8.31 4.11 2.06
CA SER A 95 9.78 4.20 1.99
C SER A 95 10.31 4.45 0.58
N ARG A 96 9.89 3.64 -0.39
CA ARG A 96 10.36 3.70 -1.78
C ARG A 96 10.12 5.06 -2.44
N ASP A 97 8.99 5.70 -2.20
CA ASP A 97 8.71 7.01 -2.82
C ASP A 97 9.53 8.13 -2.18
N VAL A 98 9.66 8.10 -0.85
CA VAL A 98 10.50 9.04 -0.10
C VAL A 98 11.96 8.93 -0.53
N GLU A 99 12.48 7.71 -0.65
CA GLU A 99 13.86 7.44 -1.10
C GLU A 99 14.11 7.94 -2.53
N ASN A 100 13.14 7.76 -3.43
CA ASN A 100 13.27 8.12 -4.83
C ASN A 100 12.95 9.60 -5.14
N PHE A 101 12.30 10.32 -4.22
CA PHE A 101 11.82 11.68 -4.49
C PHE A 101 12.92 12.64 -4.96
N ALA A 102 14.10 12.60 -4.34
CA ALA A 102 15.21 13.49 -4.71
C ALA A 102 15.68 13.27 -6.16
N ILE A 103 15.65 12.02 -6.64
CA ILE A 103 15.99 11.67 -8.02
C ILE A 103 14.88 12.12 -8.96
N MET A 104 13.62 11.84 -8.62
CA MET A 104 12.46 12.26 -9.41
C MET A 104 12.41 13.78 -9.57
N LYS A 105 12.64 14.54 -8.48
CA LYS A 105 12.67 16.00 -8.52
C LYS A 105 13.75 16.54 -9.44
N LYS A 106 14.96 15.97 -9.41
CA LYS A 106 16.04 16.35 -10.34
C LYS A 106 15.70 16.06 -11.81
N ILE A 107 14.98 14.98 -12.07
CA ILE A 107 14.51 14.66 -13.43
C ILE A 107 13.49 15.70 -13.89
N ILE A 108 12.49 16.00 -13.04
CA ILE A 108 11.47 17.01 -13.30
C ILE A 108 12.12 18.37 -13.60
N ASP A 109 13.04 18.82 -12.74
CA ASP A 109 13.72 20.12 -12.87
C ASP A 109 14.59 20.27 -14.12
N LYS A 110 14.94 19.15 -14.76
CA LYS A 110 15.65 19.15 -16.05
C LYS A 110 14.71 19.16 -17.26
N ILE A 111 13.46 18.75 -17.08
CA ILE A 111 12.46 18.64 -18.16
C ILE A 111 11.64 19.92 -18.27
N VAL A 112 11.35 20.59 -17.15
CA VAL A 112 10.48 21.77 -17.10
C VAL A 112 11.23 23.02 -16.66
N ASP A 113 10.70 24.18 -17.02
CA ASP A 113 11.20 25.48 -16.59
C ASP A 113 10.92 25.73 -15.10
N LYS A 114 11.65 26.68 -14.48
CA LYS A 114 11.60 26.92 -13.02
C LYS A 114 10.24 27.44 -12.54
N ASP A 115 9.50 28.11 -13.39
CA ASP A 115 8.17 28.66 -13.13
C ASP A 115 7.04 27.64 -13.35
N ASP A 116 7.36 26.47 -13.92
CA ASP A 116 6.42 25.39 -14.16
C ASP A 116 5.81 24.87 -12.83
N PRO A 117 4.49 24.57 -12.78
CA PRO A 117 3.86 23.99 -11.61
C PRO A 117 4.55 22.74 -11.07
N MET A 118 5.10 21.87 -11.92
CA MET A 118 5.81 20.67 -11.46
C MET A 118 7.12 20.98 -10.74
N ALA A 119 7.79 22.10 -11.07
CA ALA A 119 8.99 22.53 -10.36
C ALA A 119 8.69 22.90 -8.90
N LYS A 120 7.41 23.17 -8.58
CA LYS A 120 6.93 23.53 -7.24
C LYS A 120 6.67 22.32 -6.33
N TYR A 121 6.74 21.09 -6.81
CA TYR A 121 6.65 19.91 -5.94
C TYR A 121 7.78 19.91 -4.92
N LYS A 122 7.45 20.00 -3.63
CA LYS A 122 8.43 20.02 -2.53
C LYS A 122 8.51 18.67 -1.82
N SER A 123 7.61 17.74 -2.12
CA SER A 123 7.51 16.43 -1.49
C SER A 123 6.82 15.41 -2.39
N PRO A 124 6.98 14.09 -2.16
CA PRO A 124 6.18 13.08 -2.86
C PRO A 124 4.70 13.19 -2.51
N THR A 125 4.35 13.72 -1.34
CA THR A 125 2.96 14.08 -0.99
C THR A 125 2.37 15.11 -1.96
N ASP A 126 3.12 16.14 -2.36
CA ASP A 126 2.63 17.15 -3.32
C ASP A 126 2.39 16.56 -4.72
N MET A 127 3.11 15.50 -5.07
CA MET A 127 2.93 14.79 -6.35
C MET A 127 1.65 13.94 -6.36
N GLY A 128 1.11 13.62 -5.18
CA GLY A 128 -0.09 12.81 -5.00
C GLY A 128 -1.37 13.61 -5.23
N VAL A 129 -2.43 12.93 -5.65
CA VAL A 129 -3.78 13.52 -5.81
C VAL A 129 -4.86 12.80 -4.98
N ASN A 130 -4.44 12.05 -3.96
CA ASN A 130 -5.32 11.21 -3.16
C ASN A 130 -6.22 12.04 -2.22
N MET A 131 -7.53 11.82 -2.32
CA MET A 131 -8.57 12.46 -1.50
C MET A 131 -9.37 11.45 -0.65
N ALA A 132 -8.91 10.20 -0.53
CA ALA A 132 -9.68 9.11 0.07
C ALA A 132 -10.14 9.39 1.51
N LYS A 133 -9.35 10.12 2.32
CA LYS A 133 -9.76 10.50 3.69
C LYS A 133 -11.04 11.33 3.71
N GLU A 134 -11.22 12.21 2.75
CA GLU A 134 -12.40 13.12 2.70
C GLU A 134 -13.70 12.35 2.47
N GLY A 135 -13.61 11.11 1.95
CA GLY A 135 -14.75 10.21 1.82
C GLY A 135 -15.04 9.34 3.05
N ILE A 136 -14.23 9.42 4.12
CA ILE A 136 -14.47 8.66 5.35
C ILE A 136 -15.54 9.38 6.17
N ILE A 137 -16.75 8.82 6.16
CA ILE A 137 -17.90 9.34 6.91
C ILE A 137 -17.96 8.84 8.36
N ASP A 138 -17.33 7.69 8.65
CA ASP A 138 -17.27 7.08 9.98
C ASP A 138 -15.89 6.46 10.21
N ASP A 139 -15.07 7.15 11.01
CA ASP A 139 -13.71 6.73 11.34
C ASP A 139 -13.68 5.44 12.19
N ALA A 140 -14.69 5.21 13.03
CA ALA A 140 -14.74 4.02 13.89
C ALA A 140 -14.96 2.75 13.07
N VAL A 141 -15.88 2.81 12.10
CA VAL A 141 -16.16 1.69 11.18
C VAL A 141 -14.94 1.32 10.36
N VAL A 142 -14.24 2.30 9.75
CA VAL A 142 -13.04 2.02 8.94
C VAL A 142 -11.88 1.52 9.79
N ARG A 143 -11.74 1.99 11.04
CA ARG A 143 -10.73 1.47 11.98
C ARG A 143 -10.97 0.00 12.28
N GLU A 144 -12.20 -0.37 12.59
CA GLU A 144 -12.52 -1.77 12.91
C GLU A 144 -12.37 -2.68 11.68
N ALA A 145 -12.86 -2.25 10.52
CA ALA A 145 -12.67 -2.98 9.27
C ALA A 145 -11.18 -3.22 8.95
N SER A 146 -10.35 -2.21 9.21
CA SER A 146 -8.90 -2.29 9.00
C SER A 146 -8.22 -3.23 10.01
N ARG A 147 -8.62 -3.23 11.28
CA ARG A 147 -8.12 -4.20 12.28
C ARG A 147 -8.43 -5.63 11.88
N GLN A 148 -9.66 -5.88 11.42
CA GLN A 148 -10.04 -7.19 10.91
C GLN A 148 -9.23 -7.59 9.66
N GLU A 149 -8.89 -6.64 8.78
CA GLU A 149 -8.03 -6.92 7.62
C GLU A 149 -6.61 -7.32 8.03
N ILE A 150 -6.03 -6.66 9.05
CA ILE A 150 -4.71 -7.04 9.58
C ILE A 150 -4.72 -8.49 10.08
N VAL A 151 -5.78 -8.89 10.82
CA VAL A 151 -5.94 -10.28 11.29
C VAL A 151 -6.11 -11.25 10.11
N ARG A 152 -6.84 -10.88 9.05
CA ARG A 152 -6.96 -11.72 7.85
C ARG A 152 -5.62 -11.90 7.15
N ARG A 153 -4.81 -10.84 7.03
CA ARG A 153 -3.46 -10.91 6.43
C ARG A 153 -2.53 -11.82 7.21
N TYR A 154 -2.61 -11.79 8.55
CA TYR A 154 -1.90 -12.75 9.40
C TYR A 154 -2.19 -14.20 9.02
N PHE A 155 -3.47 -14.61 9.00
CA PHE A 155 -3.83 -15.98 8.65
C PHE A 155 -3.46 -16.33 7.21
N ARG A 156 -3.64 -15.39 6.28
CA ARG A 156 -3.28 -15.57 4.88
C ARG A 156 -1.78 -15.86 4.73
N TYR A 157 -0.90 -15.05 5.32
CA TYR A 157 0.54 -15.27 5.21
C TYR A 157 1.00 -16.57 5.87
N HIS A 158 0.36 -17.02 6.96
CA HIS A 158 0.66 -18.33 7.55
C HIS A 158 0.29 -19.47 6.59
N ARG A 159 -0.85 -19.38 5.91
CA ARG A 159 -1.24 -20.35 4.87
C ARG A 159 -0.25 -20.34 3.71
N GLU A 160 0.06 -19.14 3.19
CA GLU A 160 1.02 -18.96 2.09
C GLU A 160 2.43 -19.48 2.45
N LEU A 161 2.84 -19.40 3.72
CA LEU A 161 4.13 -19.97 4.16
C LEU A 161 4.12 -21.49 4.07
N VAL A 162 3.03 -22.13 4.50
CA VAL A 162 2.86 -23.60 4.41
C VAL A 162 2.80 -24.06 2.96
N GLU A 163 2.20 -23.26 2.08
CA GLU A 163 2.11 -23.50 0.64
C GLU A 163 3.42 -23.21 -0.12
N GLY A 164 4.41 -22.59 0.54
CA GLY A 164 5.69 -22.21 -0.06
C GLY A 164 5.62 -20.95 -0.94
N GLU A 165 4.56 -20.15 -0.80
CA GLU A 165 4.34 -18.91 -1.57
C GLU A 165 5.00 -17.68 -0.93
N THR A 166 5.39 -17.74 0.35
CA THR A 166 6.05 -16.64 1.05
C THR A 166 7.17 -17.13 1.97
N LEU A 167 7.91 -16.18 2.55
CA LEU A 167 9.07 -16.43 3.39
C LEU A 167 8.73 -16.23 4.87
N TYR A 168 9.53 -16.83 5.74
CA TYR A 168 9.43 -16.64 7.19
C TYR A 168 9.55 -15.16 7.60
N SER A 169 10.33 -14.37 6.86
CA SER A 169 10.45 -12.92 7.08
C SER A 169 9.12 -12.17 6.92
N THR A 170 8.20 -12.65 6.09
CA THR A 170 6.83 -12.12 5.98
C THR A 170 6.05 -12.34 7.27
N ILE A 171 6.21 -13.51 7.92
CA ILE A 171 5.58 -13.83 9.21
C ILE A 171 6.11 -12.93 10.33
N GLU A 172 7.41 -12.68 10.37
CA GLU A 172 8.02 -11.77 11.34
C GLU A 172 7.48 -10.34 11.17
N ARG A 173 7.32 -9.88 9.92
CA ARG A 173 6.77 -8.55 9.63
C ARG A 173 5.30 -8.44 10.03
N ILE A 174 4.45 -9.37 9.62
CA ILE A 174 3.02 -9.31 9.99
C ILE A 174 2.81 -9.41 11.50
N SER A 175 3.64 -10.18 12.21
CA SER A 175 3.59 -10.25 13.68
C SER A 175 3.88 -8.90 14.34
N LYS A 176 4.95 -8.20 13.90
CA LYS A 176 5.26 -6.84 14.37
C LYS A 176 4.17 -5.83 14.02
N ILE A 177 3.55 -5.97 12.85
CA ILE A 177 2.43 -5.12 12.42
C ILE A 177 1.20 -5.34 13.32
N MET A 178 0.88 -6.58 13.69
CA MET A 178 -0.19 -6.90 14.63
C MET A 178 0.05 -6.30 16.01
N GLU A 179 1.27 -6.40 16.54
CA GLU A 179 1.67 -5.77 17.80
C GLU A 179 1.45 -4.26 17.77
N ARG A 180 1.90 -3.58 16.69
CA ARG A 180 1.70 -2.14 16.51
C ARG A 180 0.22 -1.76 16.39
N ALA A 181 -0.59 -2.60 15.74
CA ALA A 181 -2.03 -2.43 15.62
C ALA A 181 -2.80 -2.80 16.90
N ARG A 182 -2.14 -3.45 17.87
CA ARG A 182 -2.74 -4.00 19.10
C ARG A 182 -3.90 -4.94 18.80
N VAL A 183 -3.73 -5.80 17.79
CA VAL A 183 -4.68 -6.84 17.42
C VAL A 183 -4.09 -8.21 17.67
N LYS A 184 -4.96 -9.17 17.96
CA LYS A 184 -4.63 -10.59 18.13
C LYS A 184 -5.44 -11.44 17.16
N PRO A 185 -4.99 -12.66 16.83
CA PRO A 185 -5.78 -13.57 16.01
C PRO A 185 -7.19 -13.80 16.55
N GLU A 186 -7.34 -13.84 17.88
CA GLU A 186 -8.59 -14.07 18.59
C GLU A 186 -9.59 -12.90 18.48
N ASP A 187 -9.17 -11.71 18.06
CA ASP A 187 -10.07 -10.56 17.83
C ASP A 187 -11.00 -10.79 16.63
N ARG A 188 -10.71 -11.81 15.81
CA ARG A 188 -11.62 -12.30 14.78
C ARG A 188 -12.57 -13.32 15.39
N SER A 189 -13.85 -12.97 15.48
CA SER A 189 -14.91 -13.72 16.19
C SER A 189 -14.97 -15.22 15.90
N VAL A 190 -14.66 -15.64 14.66
CA VAL A 190 -14.73 -17.05 14.24
C VAL A 190 -13.53 -17.89 14.67
N VAL A 191 -12.45 -17.29 15.19
CA VAL A 191 -11.20 -18.00 15.50
C VAL A 191 -11.33 -18.91 16.72
N LEU A 192 -11.87 -18.40 17.84
CA LEU A 192 -12.04 -19.21 19.05
C LEU A 192 -13.04 -20.36 18.84
N PRO A 193 -14.25 -20.13 18.27
CA PRO A 193 -15.19 -21.22 18.04
C PRO A 193 -14.64 -22.30 17.08
N ALA A 194 -13.88 -21.92 16.05
CA ALA A 194 -13.26 -22.88 15.15
C ALA A 194 -12.19 -23.74 15.85
N ARG A 195 -11.41 -23.15 16.75
CA ARG A 195 -10.41 -23.88 17.57
C ARG A 195 -11.08 -24.81 18.58
N GLU A 196 -12.14 -24.36 19.23
CA GLU A 196 -12.94 -25.18 20.15
C GLU A 196 -13.55 -26.39 19.44
N ALA A 197 -14.14 -26.19 18.26
CA ALA A 197 -14.67 -27.30 17.45
C ALA A 197 -13.57 -28.30 17.01
N ALA A 198 -12.36 -27.82 16.72
CA ALA A 198 -11.23 -28.69 16.39
C ALA A 198 -10.78 -29.52 17.61
N GLU A 199 -10.72 -28.91 18.79
CA GLU A 199 -10.38 -29.60 20.04
C GLU A 199 -11.48 -30.57 20.49
N GLU A 200 -12.77 -30.24 20.33
CA GLU A 200 -13.87 -31.19 20.57
C GLU A 200 -13.76 -32.43 19.65
N THR A 201 -13.42 -32.22 18.38
CA THR A 201 -13.19 -33.31 17.44
C THR A 201 -12.00 -34.18 17.87
N ARG A 202 -10.96 -33.56 18.47
CA ARG A 202 -9.78 -34.25 18.99
C ARG A 202 -10.06 -35.06 20.25
N THR A 203 -10.87 -34.55 21.18
CA THR A 203 -11.25 -35.28 22.40
C THR A 203 -12.17 -36.46 22.08
N ARG A 204 -12.99 -36.34 21.04
CA ARG A 204 -13.90 -37.38 20.54
C ARG A 204 -13.26 -38.32 19.49
N LYS A 205 -11.93 -38.42 19.46
CA LYS A 205 -11.20 -39.27 18.51
C LYS A 205 -11.66 -40.74 18.54
N ASP A 206 -12.06 -41.24 19.71
CA ASP A 206 -12.49 -42.63 19.91
C ASP A 206 -13.92 -42.87 19.38
N GLU A 207 -14.66 -41.81 19.04
CA GLU A 207 -15.97 -41.84 18.39
C GLU A 207 -15.88 -41.82 16.85
N GLY A 208 -14.67 -42.05 16.29
CA GLY A 208 -14.43 -42.02 14.85
C GLY A 208 -14.37 -40.62 14.24
N LYS A 209 -14.20 -39.58 15.07
CA LYS A 209 -13.98 -38.20 14.62
C LYS A 209 -12.52 -37.99 14.18
N GLY A 210 -12.33 -37.21 13.10
CA GLY A 210 -11.00 -36.93 12.51
C GLY A 210 -10.59 -37.92 11.40
N HIS A 211 -9.45 -37.66 10.76
CA HIS A 211 -8.91 -38.55 9.72
C HIS A 211 -7.37 -38.57 9.77
N LYS A 212 -6.78 -39.77 9.94
CA LYS A 212 -5.32 -39.96 10.03
C LYS A 212 -4.62 -39.04 11.05
N GLY A 213 -5.26 -38.82 12.20
CA GLY A 213 -4.74 -37.93 13.26
C GLY A 213 -4.92 -36.44 13.00
N VAL A 214 -5.61 -36.06 11.91
CA VAL A 214 -5.98 -34.68 11.60
C VAL A 214 -7.38 -34.40 12.13
N PHE A 215 -7.51 -33.31 12.87
CA PHE A 215 -8.76 -32.82 13.44
C PHE A 215 -8.97 -31.37 12.97
N CYS A 216 -10.16 -31.08 12.45
CA CYS A 216 -10.49 -29.77 11.90
C CYS A 216 -11.79 -29.26 12.52
N GLY A 217 -11.85 -27.96 12.78
CA GLY A 217 -13.03 -27.25 13.24
C GLY A 217 -13.30 -26.04 12.36
N ALA A 218 -14.58 -25.71 12.17
CA ALA A 218 -15.02 -24.57 11.39
C ALA A 218 -16.09 -23.81 12.18
N ALA A 219 -16.16 -22.49 11.95
CA ALA A 219 -17.17 -21.61 12.52
C ALA A 219 -17.64 -20.62 11.45
N ILE A 220 -18.91 -20.22 11.54
CA ILE A 220 -19.56 -19.22 10.67
C ILE A 220 -19.74 -17.94 11.48
#